data_AF-A0A409VGT3-F1
#
_entry.id   AF-A0A409VGT3-F1
#
_cell.length_a   1.000
_cell.length_b   1.000
_cell.length_c   1.000
_cell.angle_alpha   90.00
_cell.angle_beta   90.00
_cell.angle_gamma   90.00
#
_symmetry.space_group_name_H-M   'P 1'
#
loop_
_entity.id
_entity.type
_entity.pdbx_description
1 polymer ?
#
loop_
_entity_poly.entity_id
_entity_poly.type
_entity_poly.pdbx_seq_one_letter_code
_entity_poly.pdbx_strand_id
1 'polypeptide(L)'
;MSSSRFRQLAPSSLLAQFLSQHDDSLRHGFITRIDRSPVSRKRLAFLKALFLNILILLFTTTFAAVTIVRDLMSPLPASMKLASCITQDVLIASAIFVLVRSTIIPFFFDECRLRILYGFRPSEIVIRRPPSIMPLTSNKEVSEDQRLERYWRVATRAVNPELLYSNASAILSSDYWTLEYRAIFDAMRCLEEDQFKEEDLEFSIWKQEDGVWSVCELWRMHEIMTDQQEVAMFKVYYYSYPSPSIRAFNLASQAFLTQSGKEELLAIWQDMLSCSPSGKYIERSPSPKAYQAMVDKFAREGLDYETVWSHVSTTNQSS
;
A
#
# COMPACT_ATOMS: atom_id res chain seq x y z
N MET A 1 -21.37 4.62 -24.63
CA MET A 1 -21.17 5.62 -23.55
C MET A 1 -20.33 4.96 -22.47
N SER A 2 -19.04 5.25 -22.38
CA SER A 2 -18.18 4.67 -21.34
C SER A 2 -18.51 5.33 -20.02
N SER A 3 -19.19 4.59 -19.13
CA SER A 3 -19.31 5.00 -17.73
C SER A 3 -17.90 5.18 -17.18
N SER A 4 -17.56 6.41 -16.77
CA SER A 4 -16.33 6.66 -16.00
C SER A 4 -16.30 5.69 -14.82
N ARG A 5 -15.24 4.89 -14.69
CA ARG A 5 -15.06 3.97 -13.55
C ARG A 5 -14.83 4.73 -12.24
N PHE A 6 -14.50 6.01 -12.35
CA PHE A 6 -14.44 6.91 -11.21
C PHE A 6 -15.84 7.44 -10.90
N ARG A 7 -16.31 7.14 -9.68
CA ARG A 7 -17.53 7.71 -9.12
C ARG A 7 -17.18 9.03 -8.44
N GLN A 8 -17.91 10.09 -8.75
CA GLN A 8 -17.74 11.37 -8.06
C GLN A 8 -18.43 11.33 -6.70
N LEU A 9 -17.75 11.88 -5.70
CA LEU A 9 -18.32 12.15 -4.38
C LEU A 9 -19.08 13.48 -4.40
N ALA A 10 -20.19 13.54 -3.67
CA ALA A 10 -20.84 14.81 -3.41
C ALA A 10 -19.89 15.73 -2.62
N PRO A 11 -19.66 16.99 -3.02
CA PRO A 11 -18.77 17.91 -2.30
C PRO A 11 -19.18 18.15 -0.84
N SER A 12 -20.48 18.01 -0.54
CA SER A 12 -21.04 18.14 0.80
C SER A 12 -20.89 16.88 1.67
N SER A 13 -20.39 15.76 1.13
CA SER A 13 -20.22 14.53 1.91
C SER A 13 -19.10 14.70 2.95
N LEU A 14 -19.32 14.15 4.16
CA LEU A 14 -18.32 14.19 5.23
C LEU A 14 -17.01 13.52 4.80
N LEU A 15 -17.08 12.46 3.99
CA LEU A 15 -15.91 11.82 3.42
C LEU A 15 -15.12 12.74 2.48
N ALA A 16 -15.79 13.50 1.61
CA ALA A 16 -15.11 14.48 0.74
C ALA A 16 -14.46 15.61 1.55
N GLN A 17 -15.09 16.06 2.64
CA GLN A 17 -14.53 17.05 3.55
C GLN A 17 -13.28 16.50 4.26
N PHE A 18 -13.37 15.27 4.78
CA PHE A 18 -12.25 14.55 5.38
C PHE A 18 -11.07 14.44 4.41
N LEU A 19 -11.31 13.96 3.18
CA LEU A 19 -10.26 13.84 2.16
C LEU A 19 -9.63 15.21 1.84
N SER A 20 -10.44 16.25 1.69
CA SER A 20 -9.98 17.62 1.41
C SER A 20 -9.13 18.19 2.54
N GLN A 21 -9.46 17.91 3.80
CA GLN A 21 -8.71 18.38 4.96
C GLN A 21 -7.29 17.80 5.02
N HIS A 22 -7.12 16.58 4.48
CA HIS A 22 -5.84 15.89 4.48
C HIS A 22 -5.07 16.00 3.17
N ASP A 23 -5.66 16.60 2.14
CA ASP A 23 -5.03 16.68 0.84
C ASP A 23 -3.82 17.60 0.85
N ASP A 24 -2.86 17.28 0.00
CA ASP A 24 -1.70 18.11 -0.27
C ASP A 24 -1.87 18.63 -1.70
N SER A 25 -1.77 19.96 -1.85
CA SER A 25 -1.84 20.68 -3.14
C SER A 25 -0.89 20.13 -4.21
N LEU A 26 0.07 19.29 -3.85
CA LEU A 26 1.01 18.67 -4.78
C LEU A 26 0.65 17.22 -5.17
N ARG A 27 -0.25 16.57 -4.44
CA ARG A 27 -0.43 15.10 -4.49
C ARG A 27 -1.82 14.67 -4.96
N HIS A 28 -2.85 15.44 -4.61
CA HIS A 28 -4.24 15.30 -5.09
C HIS A 28 -4.79 13.87 -5.09
N GLY A 29 -4.54 13.11 -4.03
CA GLY A 29 -5.10 11.77 -3.93
C GLY A 29 -4.59 10.90 -2.79
N PHE A 30 -5.26 9.77 -2.64
CA PHE A 30 -5.03 8.79 -1.59
C PHE A 30 -5.30 7.38 -2.10
N ILE A 31 -4.65 6.41 -1.44
CA ILE A 31 -5.10 5.02 -1.45
C ILE A 31 -5.62 4.72 -0.06
N THR A 32 -6.83 4.20 0.02
CA THR A 32 -7.38 3.64 1.25
C THR A 32 -7.46 2.13 1.11
N ARG A 33 -7.28 1.44 2.23
CA ARG A 33 -7.47 0.00 2.33
C ARG A 33 -7.85 -0.32 3.77
N ILE A 34 -8.68 -1.34 3.94
CA ILE A 34 -8.88 -1.97 5.24
C ILE A 34 -7.97 -3.21 5.31
N ASP A 35 -6.95 -3.15 6.18
CA ASP A 35 -6.06 -4.27 6.45
C ASP A 35 -6.69 -5.22 7.45
N ARG A 36 -7.09 -6.39 6.95
CA ARG A 36 -7.67 -7.50 7.73
C ARG A 36 -6.68 -8.59 8.07
N SER A 37 -5.39 -8.35 7.86
CA SER A 37 -4.37 -9.35 8.18
C SER A 37 -4.39 -9.74 9.67
N PRO A 38 -3.99 -10.98 10.01
CA PRO A 38 -3.98 -11.45 11.39
C PRO A 38 -3.21 -10.51 12.32
N VAL A 39 -3.75 -10.27 13.52
CA VAL A 39 -3.11 -9.44 14.55
C VAL A 39 -1.69 -9.90 14.87
N SER A 40 -1.42 -11.22 14.83
CA SER A 40 -0.07 -11.76 15.03
C SER A 40 0.92 -11.30 13.94
N ARG A 41 0.50 -11.26 12.68
CA ARG A 41 1.32 -10.78 11.55
C ARG A 41 1.60 -9.28 11.66
N LYS A 42 0.57 -8.50 12.03
CA LYS A 42 0.69 -7.05 12.30
C LYS A 42 1.68 -6.77 13.44
N ARG A 43 1.56 -7.49 14.57
CA ARG A 43 2.49 -7.40 15.70
C ARG A 43 3.93 -7.74 15.29
N LEU A 44 4.12 -8.81 14.54
CA LEU A 44 5.44 -9.20 14.07
C LEU A 44 6.06 -8.13 13.16
N ALA A 45 5.28 -7.58 12.21
CA ALA A 45 5.73 -6.50 11.34
C ALA A 45 6.13 -5.25 12.16
N PHE A 46 5.31 -4.86 13.13
CA PHE A 46 5.60 -3.76 14.05
C PHE A 46 6.88 -4.00 14.86
N LEU A 47 7.06 -5.20 15.43
CA LEU A 47 8.26 -5.53 16.21
C LEU A 47 9.53 -5.51 15.35
N LYS A 48 9.45 -5.99 14.10
CA LYS A 48 10.56 -5.89 13.14
C LYS A 48 10.91 -4.42 12.85
N ALA A 49 9.91 -3.58 12.61
CA ALA A 49 10.10 -2.15 12.38
C ALA A 49 10.65 -1.43 13.62
N LEU A 50 10.16 -1.75 14.82
CA LEU A 50 10.64 -1.22 16.09
C LEU A 50 12.11 -1.56 16.30
N PHE A 51 12.47 -2.84 16.13
CA PHE A 51 13.86 -3.28 16.25
C PHE A 51 14.78 -2.56 15.26
N LEU A 52 14.37 -2.44 14.00
CA LEU A 52 15.14 -1.72 12.98
C LEU A 52 15.35 -0.25 13.36
N ASN A 53 14.31 0.46 13.79
CA ASN A 53 14.41 1.87 14.18
C ASN A 53 15.29 2.05 15.44
N ILE A 54 15.21 1.14 16.42
CA ILE A 54 16.11 1.15 17.59
C ILE A 54 17.56 0.96 17.16
N LEU A 55 17.84 0.02 16.24
CA LEU A 55 19.19 -0.18 15.70
C LEU A 55 19.70 1.07 14.98
N ILE A 56 18.91 1.66 14.09
CA ILE A 56 19.28 2.90 13.38
C ILE A 56 19.59 4.01 14.39
N LEU A 57 18.77 4.16 15.44
CA LEU A 57 19.01 5.16 16.49
C LEU A 57 20.30 4.90 17.27
N LEU A 58 20.57 3.64 17.64
CA LEU A 58 21.79 3.24 18.34
C LEU A 58 23.03 3.51 17.48
N PHE A 59 23.01 3.10 16.20
CA PHE A 59 24.11 3.31 15.27
C PHE A 59 24.36 4.78 15.00
N THR A 60 23.32 5.58 14.75
CA THR A 60 23.46 7.02 14.52
C THR A 60 23.99 7.76 15.74
N THR A 61 23.51 7.40 16.94
CA THR A 61 24.00 7.98 18.21
C THR A 61 25.46 7.60 18.48
N THR A 62 25.80 6.32 18.29
CA THR A 62 27.19 5.84 18.47
C THR A 62 28.12 6.50 17.46
N PHE A 63 27.71 6.59 16.20
CA PHE A 63 28.49 7.23 15.15
C PHE A 63 28.72 8.72 15.42
N ALA A 64 27.69 9.45 15.87
CA ALA A 64 27.83 10.84 16.29
C ALA A 64 28.82 10.99 17.45
N ALA A 65 28.71 10.13 18.48
CA ALA A 65 29.61 10.16 19.63
C ALA A 65 31.06 9.88 19.24
N VAL A 66 31.30 8.87 18.39
CA VAL A 66 32.65 8.53 17.89
C VAL A 66 33.24 9.67 17.07
N THR A 67 32.46 10.31 16.20
CA THR A 67 32.90 11.48 15.42
C THR A 67 33.34 12.61 16.35
N ILE A 68 32.50 12.99 17.31
CA ILE A 68 32.82 14.04 18.29
C ILE A 68 34.11 13.71 19.06
N VAL A 69 34.25 12.48 19.56
CA VAL A 69 35.46 12.06 20.29
C VAL A 69 36.70 12.11 19.39
N ARG A 70 36.58 11.67 18.13
CA ARG A 70 37.68 11.70 17.17
C ARG A 70 38.13 13.12 16.87
N ASP A 71 37.19 14.06 16.71
CA ASP A 71 37.51 15.46 16.44
C ASP A 71 38.16 16.14 17.65
N LEU A 72 37.72 15.79 18.87
CA LEU A 72 38.38 16.24 20.11
C LEU A 72 39.81 15.71 20.23
N MET A 73 40.05 14.44 19.91
CA MET A 73 41.35 13.77 20.09
C MET A 73 42.33 13.92 18.91
N SER A 74 41.91 14.52 17.80
CA SER A 74 42.72 14.62 16.58
C SER A 74 43.98 15.49 16.78
N PRO A 75 45.19 14.98 16.47
CA PRO A 75 46.47 15.68 16.64
C PRO A 75 46.80 16.66 15.49
N LEU A 76 45.86 16.96 14.59
CA LEU A 76 46.12 17.82 13.42
C LEU A 76 46.34 19.30 13.77
N PRO A 77 47.13 20.04 12.96
CA PRO A 77 47.25 21.50 13.07
C PRO A 77 45.89 22.20 12.98
N ALA A 78 45.69 23.23 13.80
CA ALA A 78 44.38 23.87 14.02
C ALA A 78 43.68 24.36 12.74
N SER A 79 44.42 24.86 11.74
CA SER A 79 43.86 25.40 10.50
C SER A 79 43.31 24.31 9.55
N MET A 80 44.03 23.20 9.37
CA MET A 80 43.56 22.07 8.58
C MET A 80 42.46 21.29 9.29
N LYS A 81 42.54 21.22 10.63
CA LYS A 81 41.53 20.60 11.49
C LYS A 81 40.18 21.29 11.34
N LEU A 82 40.14 22.63 11.36
CA LEU A 82 38.88 23.37 11.32
C LEU A 82 38.08 23.12 10.04
N ALA A 83 38.70 23.26 8.86
CA ALA A 83 37.98 23.10 7.59
C ALA A 83 37.52 21.65 7.35
N SER A 84 38.38 20.67 7.68
CA SER A 84 38.04 19.26 7.53
C SER A 84 36.98 18.79 8.52
N CYS A 85 37.06 19.21 9.79
CA CYS A 85 36.06 18.88 10.81
C CYS A 85 34.71 19.50 10.46
N ILE A 86 34.66 20.80 10.12
CA ILE A 86 33.38 21.45 9.78
C ILE A 86 32.69 20.76 8.60
N THR A 87 33.43 20.48 7.52
CA THR A 87 32.83 19.85 6.32
C THR A 87 32.31 18.46 6.64
N GLN A 88 33.10 17.65 7.36
CA GLN A 88 32.71 16.31 7.74
C GLN A 88 31.52 16.31 8.72
N ASP A 89 31.54 17.18 9.73
CA ASP A 89 30.50 17.29 10.74
C ASP A 89 29.18 17.75 10.14
N VAL A 90 29.21 18.72 9.22
CA VAL A 90 28.01 19.18 8.51
C VAL A 90 27.43 18.04 7.68
N LEU A 91 28.26 17.27 6.96
CA LEU A 91 27.79 16.13 6.17
C LEU A 91 27.18 15.04 7.05
N ILE A 92 27.86 14.67 8.14
CA ILE A 92 27.40 13.63 9.08
C ILE A 92 26.12 14.10 9.78
N ALA A 93 26.08 15.31 10.30
CA ALA A 93 24.91 15.87 10.96
C ALA A 93 23.72 15.96 9.99
N SER A 94 23.96 16.33 8.73
CA SER A 94 22.91 16.35 7.70
C SER A 94 22.37 14.95 7.42
N ALA A 95 23.26 13.94 7.30
CA ALA A 95 22.84 12.55 7.10
C ALA A 95 22.03 12.01 8.29
N ILE A 96 22.49 12.26 9.53
CA ILE A 96 21.78 11.89 10.75
C ILE A 96 20.43 12.61 10.81
N PHE A 97 20.38 13.91 10.52
CA PHE A 97 19.14 14.68 10.52
C PHE A 97 18.12 14.12 9.53
N VAL A 98 18.55 13.82 8.29
CA VAL A 98 17.69 13.20 7.28
C VAL A 98 17.17 11.85 7.76
N LEU A 99 18.04 10.98 8.29
CA LEU A 99 17.64 9.68 8.82
C LEU A 99 16.63 9.81 9.97
N VAL A 100 16.93 10.63 10.97
CA VAL A 100 16.05 10.83 12.14
C VAL A 100 14.70 11.41 11.72
N ARG A 101 14.69 12.41 10.84
CA ARG A 101 13.46 13.04 10.35
C ARG A 101 12.62 12.11 9.48
N SER A 102 13.24 11.26 8.67
CA SER A 102 12.53 10.41 7.71
C SER A 102 12.09 9.05 8.28
N THR A 103 12.80 8.53 9.29
CA THR A 103 12.56 7.16 9.80
C THR A 103 12.13 7.17 11.27
N ILE A 104 13.01 7.66 12.16
CA ILE A 104 12.83 7.60 13.61
C ILE A 104 11.61 8.40 14.06
N ILE A 105 11.53 9.69 13.70
CA ILE A 105 10.45 10.56 14.17
C ILE A 105 9.08 10.03 13.73
N PRO A 106 8.81 9.74 12.44
CA PRO A 106 7.52 9.20 12.02
C PRO A 106 7.19 7.86 12.71
N PHE A 107 8.18 6.97 12.87
CA PHE A 107 7.92 5.68 13.51
C PHE A 107 7.49 5.81 14.98
N PHE A 108 8.20 6.62 15.78
CA PHE A 108 7.91 6.76 17.20
C PHE A 108 6.72 7.68 17.49
N PHE A 109 6.57 8.78 16.76
CA PHE A 109 5.48 9.74 16.99
C PHE A 109 4.17 9.36 16.31
N ASP A 110 4.24 8.54 15.25
CA ASP A 110 3.04 8.14 14.51
C ASP A 110 2.70 6.66 14.72
N GLU A 111 3.50 5.72 14.21
CA GLU A 111 3.16 4.28 14.28
C GLU A 111 3.08 3.80 15.74
N CYS A 112 4.08 4.10 16.56
CA CYS A 112 4.06 3.71 17.98
C CYS A 112 2.89 4.38 18.72
N ARG A 113 2.61 5.66 18.43
CA ARG A 113 1.45 6.37 19.01
C ARG A 113 0.14 5.73 18.60
N LEU A 114 0.00 5.30 17.34
CA LEU A 114 -1.18 4.59 16.84
C LEU A 114 -1.40 3.30 17.63
N ARG A 115 -0.33 2.52 17.87
CA ARG A 115 -0.40 1.29 18.66
C ARG A 115 -0.71 1.52 20.14
N ILE A 116 -0.22 2.62 20.72
CA ILE A 116 -0.52 2.98 22.12
C ILE A 116 -2.00 3.35 22.26
N LEU A 117 -2.54 4.14 21.32
CA LEU A 117 -3.91 4.66 21.43
C LEU A 117 -4.97 3.63 21.03
N TYR A 118 -4.76 2.87 19.95
CA TYR A 118 -5.78 2.01 19.35
C TYR A 118 -5.47 0.51 19.43
N GLY A 119 -4.24 0.14 19.84
CA GLY A 119 -3.79 -1.25 19.87
C GLY A 119 -3.57 -1.86 18.49
N PHE A 120 -3.58 -3.19 18.44
CA PHE A 120 -3.66 -3.94 17.18
C PHE A 120 -5.08 -4.44 17.00
N ARG A 121 -5.74 -4.04 15.93
CA ARG A 121 -7.13 -4.41 15.64
C ARG A 121 -7.18 -5.46 14.52
N PRO A 122 -8.20 -6.34 14.51
CA PRO A 122 -8.41 -7.28 13.40
C PRO A 122 -8.56 -6.55 12.07
N SER A 123 -9.26 -5.40 12.08
CA SER A 123 -9.46 -4.52 10.93
C SER A 123 -8.78 -3.18 11.21
N GLU A 124 -7.88 -2.75 10.33
CA GLU A 124 -7.12 -1.50 10.47
C GLU A 124 -7.21 -0.67 9.20
N ILE A 125 -7.52 0.61 9.34
CA ILE A 125 -7.55 1.54 8.21
C ILE A 125 -6.12 1.88 7.82
N VAL A 126 -5.83 1.72 6.54
CA VAL A 126 -4.57 2.09 5.91
C VAL A 126 -4.86 3.19 4.91
N ILE A 127 -4.35 4.40 5.18
CA ILE A 127 -4.42 5.52 4.24
C ILE A 127 -3.01 5.86 3.81
N ARG A 128 -2.78 5.89 2.49
CA ARG A 128 -1.49 6.21 1.89
C ARG A 128 -1.60 7.37 0.94
N ARG A 129 -0.57 8.22 0.94
CA ARG A 129 -0.40 9.30 -0.02
C ARG A 129 0.49 8.87 -1.18
N PRO A 130 0.21 9.34 -2.41
CA PRO A 130 1.08 9.11 -3.55
C PRO A 130 2.40 9.84 -3.35
N PRO A 131 3.47 9.39 -4.04
CA PRO A 131 4.71 10.11 -4.08
C PRO A 131 4.55 11.42 -4.88
N SER A 132 5.33 12.44 -4.52
CA SER A 132 5.22 13.78 -5.13
C SER A 132 5.48 13.81 -6.64
N ILE A 133 6.19 12.81 -7.18
CA ILE A 133 6.58 12.75 -8.59
C ILE A 133 5.49 12.07 -9.45
N MET A 134 4.50 11.42 -8.80
CA MET A 134 3.43 10.70 -9.48
C MET A 134 2.07 11.36 -9.20
N PRO A 135 1.76 12.52 -9.82
CA PRO A 135 0.43 13.09 -9.72
C PRO A 135 -0.57 12.13 -10.39
N LEU A 136 -1.62 11.79 -9.65
CA LEU A 136 -2.72 10.96 -10.17
C LEU A 136 -3.52 11.67 -11.29
N THR A 137 -3.29 12.96 -11.50
CA THR A 137 -4.17 13.87 -12.24
C THR A 137 -3.80 14.11 -13.71
N SER A 138 -2.67 13.59 -14.24
CA SER A 138 -2.22 14.00 -15.57
C SER A 138 -1.69 12.87 -16.43
N ASN A 139 -2.53 12.39 -17.36
CA ASN A 139 -2.15 11.93 -18.70
C ASN A 139 -3.45 11.72 -19.50
N LYS A 140 -3.99 12.80 -20.08
CA LYS A 140 -5.21 12.77 -20.91
C LYS A 140 -5.06 11.93 -22.19
N GLU A 141 -3.82 11.59 -22.58
CA GLU A 141 -3.50 10.84 -23.80
C GLU A 141 -3.58 9.32 -23.64
N VAL A 142 -3.71 8.81 -22.41
CA VAL A 142 -3.72 7.36 -22.13
C VAL A 142 -5.17 6.87 -22.04
N SER A 143 -5.45 5.72 -22.67
CA SER A 143 -6.77 5.07 -22.57
C SER A 143 -7.17 4.85 -21.11
N GLU A 144 -8.45 5.01 -20.77
CA GLU A 144 -8.98 4.79 -19.41
C GLU A 144 -8.61 3.41 -18.86
N ASP A 145 -8.59 2.38 -19.71
CA ASP A 145 -8.22 1.02 -19.29
C ASP A 145 -6.72 0.93 -18.93
N GLN A 146 -5.85 1.59 -19.68
CA GLN A 146 -4.41 1.66 -19.39
C GLN A 146 -4.11 2.49 -18.13
N ARG A 147 -4.86 3.57 -17.92
CA ARG A 147 -4.78 4.37 -16.68
C ARG A 147 -5.17 3.54 -15.47
N LEU A 148 -6.29 2.82 -15.58
CA LEU A 148 -6.78 1.96 -14.52
C LEU A 148 -5.79 0.84 -14.20
N GLU A 149 -5.24 0.19 -15.22
CA GLU A 149 -4.22 -0.85 -15.03
C GLU A 149 -2.99 -0.30 -14.28
N ARG A 150 -2.54 0.90 -14.66
CA ARG A 150 -1.45 1.59 -13.97
C ARG A 150 -1.81 1.86 -12.51
N TYR A 151 -2.99 2.41 -12.25
CA TYR A 151 -3.48 2.70 -10.90
C TYR A 151 -3.60 1.43 -10.05
N TRP A 152 -4.17 0.37 -10.60
CA TRP A 152 -4.25 -0.94 -9.98
C TRP A 152 -2.86 -1.44 -9.58
N ARG A 153 -1.91 -1.49 -10.52
CA ARG A 153 -0.54 -1.94 -10.25
C ARG A 153 0.15 -1.15 -9.15
N VAL A 154 -0.01 0.17 -9.18
CA VAL A 154 0.55 1.07 -8.17
C VAL A 154 -0.08 0.80 -6.82
N ALA A 155 -1.40 0.61 -6.76
CA ALA A 155 -2.10 0.32 -5.52
C ALA A 155 -1.76 -1.05 -4.96
N THR A 156 -1.75 -2.11 -5.76
CA THR A 156 -1.35 -3.45 -5.32
C THR A 156 0.06 -3.46 -4.74
N ARG A 157 1.00 -2.73 -5.37
CA ARG A 157 2.36 -2.56 -4.83
C ARG A 157 2.37 -1.75 -3.53
N ALA A 158 1.58 -0.68 -3.46
CA ALA A 158 1.48 0.16 -2.27
C ALA A 158 0.88 -0.56 -1.06
N VAL A 159 0.10 -1.63 -1.27
CA VAL A 159 -0.56 -2.38 -0.20
C VAL A 159 0.10 -3.73 0.12
N ASN A 160 0.99 -4.23 -0.72
CA ASN A 160 1.66 -5.51 -0.48
C ASN A 160 2.72 -5.35 0.65
N PRO A 161 2.51 -5.97 1.83
CA PRO A 161 3.42 -5.85 2.96
C PRO A 161 4.80 -6.45 2.68
N GLU A 162 4.90 -7.49 1.86
CA GLU A 162 6.19 -8.09 1.52
C GLU A 162 7.01 -7.12 0.69
N LEU A 163 6.44 -6.46 -0.31
CA LEU A 163 7.18 -5.47 -1.10
C LEU A 163 7.64 -4.27 -0.26
N LEU A 164 6.82 -3.86 0.71
CA LEU A 164 7.12 -2.72 1.57
C LEU A 164 8.23 -3.00 2.59
N TYR A 165 8.26 -4.21 3.17
CA TYR A 165 9.17 -4.53 4.27
C TYR A 165 10.36 -5.40 3.87
N SER A 166 10.26 -6.20 2.80
CA SER A 166 11.37 -7.07 2.36
C SER A 166 12.39 -6.34 1.49
N ASN A 167 11.99 -5.26 0.82
CA ASN A 167 12.85 -4.56 -0.11
C ASN A 167 13.17 -3.14 0.40
N ALA A 168 14.31 -2.99 1.06
CA ALA A 168 14.78 -1.68 1.52
C ALA A 168 14.91 -0.65 0.38
N SER A 169 15.15 -1.11 -0.86
CA SER A 169 15.16 -0.22 -2.03
C SER A 169 13.78 0.31 -2.41
N ALA A 170 12.71 -0.42 -2.05
CA ALA A 170 11.34 0.06 -2.27
C ALA A 170 11.02 1.26 -1.38
N ILE A 171 11.54 1.30 -0.14
CA ILE A 171 11.39 2.45 0.78
C ILE A 171 12.07 3.70 0.21
N LEU A 172 13.18 3.52 -0.49
CA LEU A 172 13.94 4.61 -1.13
C LEU A 172 13.47 4.92 -2.55
N SER A 173 12.48 4.19 -3.06
CA SER A 173 11.95 4.38 -4.40
C SER A 173 11.18 5.68 -4.49
N SER A 174 11.31 6.39 -5.62
CA SER A 174 10.45 7.52 -5.98
C SER A 174 8.97 7.14 -6.03
N ASP A 175 8.66 5.84 -6.14
CA ASP A 175 7.30 5.33 -6.28
C ASP A 175 6.71 4.88 -4.93
N TYR A 176 7.41 5.16 -3.82
CA TYR A 176 7.00 4.70 -2.50
C TYR A 176 5.79 5.47 -1.97
N TRP A 177 4.73 4.73 -1.66
CA TRP A 177 3.53 5.27 -1.04
C TRP A 177 3.70 5.34 0.48
N THR A 178 3.56 6.53 1.02
CA THR A 178 3.78 6.81 2.45
C THR A 178 2.47 6.73 3.21
N LEU A 179 2.48 6.17 4.41
CA LEU A 179 1.32 6.16 5.30
C LEU A 179 1.02 7.57 5.79
N GLU A 180 -0.26 7.92 5.81
CA GLU A 180 -0.72 9.20 6.33
C GLU A 180 -1.39 9.03 7.69
N TYR A 181 -0.58 8.98 8.74
CA TYR A 181 -1.07 8.71 10.09
C TYR A 181 -2.05 9.75 10.61
N ARG A 182 -1.88 11.02 10.24
CA ARG A 182 -2.84 12.06 10.64
C ARG A 182 -4.23 11.79 10.08
N ALA A 183 -4.32 11.41 8.81
CA ALA A 183 -5.58 11.00 8.19
C ALA A 183 -6.12 9.70 8.82
N ILE A 184 -5.26 8.74 9.17
CA ILE A 184 -5.70 7.51 9.87
C ILE A 184 -6.30 7.86 11.24
N PHE A 185 -5.65 8.69 12.05
CA PHE A 185 -6.18 9.10 13.35
C PHE A 185 -7.52 9.82 13.22
N ASP A 186 -7.62 10.76 12.29
CA ASP A 186 -8.87 11.51 12.07
C ASP A 186 -9.96 10.59 11.50
N ALA A 187 -9.63 9.64 10.63
CA ALA A 187 -10.58 8.64 10.12
C ALA A 187 -11.12 7.74 11.22
N MET A 188 -10.26 7.26 12.12
CA MET A 188 -10.68 6.43 13.27
C MET A 188 -11.65 7.18 14.18
N ARG A 189 -11.41 8.48 14.43
CA ARG A 189 -12.36 9.33 15.16
C ARG A 189 -13.68 9.50 14.41
N CYS A 190 -13.63 9.77 13.11
CA CYS A 190 -14.84 9.90 12.29
C CYS A 190 -15.68 8.62 12.25
N LEU A 191 -15.04 7.43 12.27
CA LEU A 191 -15.75 6.15 12.40
C LEU A 191 -16.41 5.99 13.77
N GLU A 192 -15.74 6.40 14.86
CA GLU A 192 -16.32 6.36 16.21
C GLU A 192 -17.53 7.30 16.35
N GLU A 193 -17.54 8.39 15.58
CA GLU A 193 -18.65 9.36 15.49
C GLU A 193 -19.73 8.99 14.45
N ASP A 194 -19.62 7.83 13.78
CA ASP A 194 -20.52 7.35 12.72
C ASP A 194 -20.69 8.36 11.55
N GLN A 195 -19.66 9.17 11.27
CA GLN A 195 -19.69 10.14 10.16
C GLN A 195 -19.65 9.47 8.79
N PHE A 196 -18.92 8.36 8.69
CA PHE A 196 -18.88 7.45 7.55
C PHE A 196 -18.56 6.05 8.05
N LYS A 197 -18.71 5.02 7.19
CA LYS A 197 -18.50 3.62 7.56
C LYS A 197 -17.12 3.16 7.16
N GLU A 198 -16.64 2.11 7.82
CA GLU A 198 -15.37 1.45 7.45
C GLU A 198 -15.40 0.94 5.99
N GLU A 199 -16.58 0.52 5.52
CA GLU A 199 -16.83 0.08 4.14
C GLU A 199 -16.53 1.17 3.10
N ASP A 200 -16.68 2.45 3.47
CA ASP A 200 -16.42 3.58 2.59
C ASP A 200 -14.92 3.77 2.34
N LEU A 201 -14.05 3.19 3.18
CA LEU A 201 -12.58 3.23 3.08
C LEU A 201 -11.97 1.90 2.62
N GLU A 202 -12.79 0.99 2.09
CA GLU A 202 -12.33 -0.22 1.42
C GLU A 202 -11.34 0.09 0.28
N PHE A 203 -10.68 -0.95 -0.23
CA PHE A 203 -9.57 -0.81 -1.16
C PHE A 203 -9.92 0.07 -2.37
N SER A 204 -9.49 1.33 -2.34
CA SER A 204 -9.93 2.38 -3.26
C SER A 204 -8.83 3.40 -3.52
N ILE A 205 -8.84 3.97 -4.72
CA ILE A 205 -8.04 5.14 -5.08
C ILE A 205 -8.95 6.35 -5.10
N TRP A 206 -8.55 7.37 -4.37
CA TRP A 206 -9.17 8.68 -4.33
C TRP A 206 -8.31 9.65 -5.11
N LYS A 207 -8.93 10.43 -5.98
CA LYS A 207 -8.28 11.52 -6.70
C LYS A 207 -9.10 12.80 -6.56
N GLN A 208 -8.41 13.92 -6.41
CA GLN A 208 -9.03 15.24 -6.44
C GLN A 208 -8.77 15.87 -7.80
N GLU A 209 -9.83 16.28 -8.50
CA GLU A 209 -9.75 17.04 -9.75
C GLU A 209 -10.67 18.25 -9.62
N ASP A 210 -10.13 19.46 -9.76
CA ASP A 210 -10.88 20.73 -9.70
C ASP A 210 -11.76 20.89 -8.45
N GLY A 211 -11.26 20.46 -7.29
CA GLY A 211 -11.99 20.51 -6.02
C GLY A 211 -13.07 19.43 -5.86
N VAL A 212 -13.23 18.54 -6.83
CA VAL A 212 -14.16 17.41 -6.78
C VAL A 212 -13.40 16.12 -6.53
N TRP A 213 -13.79 15.40 -5.48
CA TRP A 213 -13.26 14.08 -5.19
C TRP A 213 -13.93 13.03 -6.05
N SER A 214 -13.13 12.10 -6.57
CA SER A 214 -13.63 10.92 -7.24
C SER A 214 -12.91 9.67 -6.76
N VAL A 215 -13.64 8.57 -6.74
CA VAL A 215 -13.21 7.28 -6.21
C VAL A 215 -13.22 6.23 -7.29
N CYS A 216 -12.15 5.46 -7.35
CA CYS A 216 -12.11 4.18 -8.04
C CYS A 216 -12.01 3.08 -6.99
N GLU A 217 -13.12 2.37 -6.79
CA GLU A 217 -13.22 1.22 -5.89
C GLU A 217 -12.49 0.04 -6.52
N LEU A 218 -11.23 -0.16 -6.15
CA LEU A 218 -10.39 -1.21 -6.71
C LEU A 218 -10.90 -2.60 -6.32
N TRP A 219 -11.47 -2.74 -5.13
CA TRP A 219 -12.11 -4.00 -4.74
C TRP A 219 -13.20 -4.45 -5.74
N ARG A 220 -13.92 -3.50 -6.38
CA ARG A 220 -14.91 -3.79 -7.44
C ARG A 220 -14.30 -4.16 -8.78
N MET A 221 -12.99 -3.99 -8.98
CA MET A 221 -12.38 -4.41 -10.24
C MET A 221 -12.46 -5.92 -10.46
N HIS A 222 -12.56 -6.72 -9.39
CA HIS A 222 -12.84 -8.15 -9.48
C HIS A 222 -14.23 -8.46 -10.05
N GLU A 223 -15.14 -7.47 -10.10
CA GLU A 223 -16.54 -7.64 -10.54
C GLU A 223 -16.73 -7.27 -12.01
N ILE A 224 -15.98 -6.26 -12.48
CA ILE A 224 -16.21 -5.62 -13.78
C ILE A 224 -15.35 -6.26 -14.87
N MET A 225 -14.36 -7.05 -14.49
CA MET A 225 -13.56 -7.80 -15.45
C MET A 225 -14.29 -9.11 -15.75
N THR A 226 -14.83 -9.22 -16.97
CA THR A 226 -15.15 -10.55 -17.51
C THR A 226 -13.90 -11.43 -17.40
N ASP A 227 -14.04 -12.75 -17.20
CA ASP A 227 -12.91 -13.68 -17.19
C ASP A 227 -11.96 -13.42 -18.38
N GLN A 228 -12.49 -13.00 -19.53
CA GLN A 228 -11.74 -12.59 -20.70
C GLN A 228 -11.03 -11.23 -20.60
N GLN A 229 -11.59 -10.22 -19.93
CA GLN A 229 -10.96 -8.91 -19.68
C GLN A 229 -9.93 -8.98 -18.55
N GLU A 230 -10.18 -9.77 -17.51
CA GLU A 230 -9.20 -10.09 -16.47
C GLU A 230 -8.00 -10.73 -17.18
N VAL A 231 -8.26 -11.76 -17.99
CA VAL A 231 -7.27 -12.37 -18.87
C VAL A 231 -6.66 -11.39 -19.88
N ALA A 232 -7.39 -10.41 -20.41
CA ALA A 232 -6.87 -9.45 -21.39
C ALA A 232 -5.91 -8.43 -20.75
N MET A 233 -6.23 -7.93 -19.56
CA MET A 233 -5.34 -7.07 -18.77
C MET A 233 -4.09 -7.85 -18.35
N PHE A 234 -4.23 -9.16 -18.08
CA PHE A 234 -3.09 -10.06 -17.91
C PHE A 234 -2.40 -10.48 -19.23
N LYS A 235 -3.05 -10.38 -20.40
CA LYS A 235 -2.46 -10.66 -21.74
C LYS A 235 -1.68 -9.48 -22.30
N VAL A 236 -2.04 -8.23 -21.98
CA VAL A 236 -1.19 -7.06 -22.28
C VAL A 236 0.20 -7.23 -21.67
N TYR A 237 0.28 -7.96 -20.55
CA TYR A 237 1.52 -8.39 -19.91
C TYR A 237 2.35 -9.42 -20.73
N TYR A 238 1.72 -10.13 -21.67
CA TYR A 238 2.30 -11.27 -22.39
C TYR A 238 2.61 -11.03 -23.87
N TYR A 239 2.36 -9.85 -24.45
CA TYR A 239 2.74 -9.56 -25.83
C TYR A 239 4.26 -9.31 -26.03
N SER A 240 5.09 -10.13 -25.39
CA SER A 240 6.41 -10.49 -25.90
C SER A 240 6.59 -12.00 -26.16
N TYR A 241 5.69 -12.89 -25.73
CA TYR A 241 5.69 -14.31 -26.14
C TYR A 241 4.28 -14.95 -26.13
N PRO A 242 3.90 -15.73 -27.16
CA PRO A 242 2.57 -16.34 -27.24
C PRO A 242 2.47 -17.61 -26.39
N SER A 243 1.55 -17.65 -25.41
CA SER A 243 1.17 -18.90 -24.72
C SER A 243 -0.31 -18.88 -24.22
N PRO A 244 -1.00 -20.03 -24.11
CA PRO A 244 -2.45 -20.08 -23.88
C PRO A 244 -2.83 -19.81 -22.40
N SER A 245 -3.48 -18.66 -22.22
CA SER A 245 -4.03 -18.04 -21.02
C SER A 245 -5.16 -18.81 -20.31
N ILE A 246 -5.37 -18.53 -19.01
CA ILE A 246 -6.31 -19.11 -18.02
C ILE A 246 -5.70 -20.24 -17.19
N ARG A 247 -5.07 -21.24 -17.82
CA ARG A 247 -4.44 -22.33 -17.06
C ARG A 247 -3.28 -21.83 -16.20
N ALA A 248 -2.43 -20.96 -16.73
CA ALA A 248 -1.23 -20.50 -16.01
C ALA A 248 -1.54 -19.73 -14.71
N PHE A 249 -2.51 -18.82 -14.72
CA PHE A 249 -2.94 -18.10 -13.52
C PHE A 249 -3.54 -19.06 -12.48
N ASN A 250 -4.52 -19.87 -12.89
CA ASN A 250 -5.13 -20.85 -11.99
C ASN A 250 -4.09 -21.83 -11.45
N LEU A 251 -3.12 -22.25 -12.27
CA LEU A 251 -2.03 -23.12 -11.86
C LEU A 251 -1.06 -22.42 -10.90
N ALA A 252 -0.76 -21.14 -11.06
CA ALA A 252 0.13 -20.40 -10.16
C ALA A 252 -0.52 -20.17 -8.79
N SER A 253 -1.77 -19.71 -8.77
CA SER A 253 -2.57 -19.55 -7.54
C SER A 253 -2.77 -20.90 -6.85
N GLN A 254 -3.09 -21.94 -7.63
CA GLN A 254 -3.23 -23.31 -7.15
C GLN A 254 -1.90 -23.85 -6.60
N ALA A 255 -0.79 -23.64 -7.31
CA ALA A 255 0.52 -24.07 -6.86
C ALA A 255 0.92 -23.37 -5.56
N PHE A 256 0.70 -22.05 -5.45
CA PHE A 256 0.99 -21.30 -4.23
C PHE A 256 0.16 -21.79 -3.03
N LEU A 257 -1.16 -21.94 -3.21
CA LEU A 257 -2.06 -22.40 -2.15
C LEU A 257 -1.78 -23.86 -1.77
N THR A 258 -1.47 -24.72 -2.75
CA THR A 258 -1.10 -26.12 -2.50
C THR A 258 0.25 -26.23 -1.80
N GLN A 259 1.25 -25.46 -2.23
CA GLN A 259 2.56 -25.41 -1.57
C GLN A 259 2.48 -24.88 -0.14
N SER A 260 1.50 -24.02 0.12
CA SER A 260 1.22 -23.50 1.47
C SER A 260 0.38 -24.44 2.34
N GLY A 261 -0.05 -25.60 1.82
CA GLY A 261 -0.91 -26.57 2.53
C GLY A 261 -2.30 -26.00 2.85
N LYS A 262 -2.87 -25.23 1.91
CA LYS A 262 -4.16 -24.51 2.06
C LYS A 262 -5.17 -24.97 1.01
N GLU A 263 -5.33 -26.27 0.87
CA GLU A 263 -6.21 -26.91 -0.12
C GLU A 263 -7.69 -26.54 0.10
N GLU A 264 -8.11 -26.30 1.35
CA GLU A 264 -9.46 -25.85 1.65
C GLU A 264 -9.76 -24.48 1.01
N LEU A 265 -8.83 -23.51 1.14
CA LEU A 265 -8.98 -22.19 0.50
C LEU A 265 -9.05 -22.29 -1.01
N LEU A 266 -8.27 -23.19 -1.60
CA LEU A 266 -8.33 -23.46 -3.03
C LEU A 266 -9.70 -24.01 -3.44
N ALA A 267 -10.26 -24.96 -2.69
CA ALA A 267 -11.58 -25.53 -2.96
C ALA A 267 -12.67 -24.45 -2.87
N ILE A 268 -12.58 -23.54 -1.89
CA ILE A 268 -13.52 -22.42 -1.73
C ILE A 268 -13.39 -21.42 -2.88
N TRP A 269 -12.15 -21.09 -3.25
CA TRP A 269 -11.88 -20.22 -4.39
C TRP A 269 -12.47 -20.82 -5.68
N GLN A 270 -12.20 -22.10 -5.92
CA GLN A 270 -12.73 -22.84 -7.05
C GLN A 270 -14.25 -22.91 -7.02
N ASP A 271 -14.87 -23.13 -5.86
CA ASP A 271 -16.33 -23.16 -5.71
C ASP A 271 -16.95 -21.80 -6.04
N MET A 272 -16.33 -20.69 -5.65
CA MET A 272 -16.81 -19.34 -5.99
C MET A 272 -16.69 -19.05 -7.49
N LEU A 273 -15.58 -19.44 -8.11
CA LEU A 273 -15.41 -19.35 -9.57
C LEU A 273 -16.40 -20.26 -10.31
N SER A 274 -16.64 -21.47 -9.79
CA SER A 274 -17.47 -22.51 -10.41
C SER A 274 -18.97 -22.29 -10.20
N CYS A 275 -19.36 -21.60 -9.13
CA CYS A 275 -20.74 -21.22 -8.84
C CYS A 275 -21.31 -20.23 -9.87
N SER A 276 -20.59 -19.86 -10.93
CA SER A 276 -21.12 -19.06 -12.04
C SER A 276 -22.25 -19.85 -12.73
N PRO A 277 -23.52 -19.44 -12.57
CA PRO A 277 -24.64 -20.27 -12.98
C PRO A 277 -24.69 -20.38 -14.50
N SER A 278 -24.78 -21.62 -14.97
CA SER A 278 -25.00 -22.06 -16.34
C SER A 278 -25.62 -21.00 -17.27
N GLY A 279 -24.79 -20.39 -18.12
CA GLY A 279 -25.20 -19.83 -19.41
C GLY A 279 -26.08 -18.57 -19.41
N LYS A 280 -26.38 -17.95 -18.28
CA LYS A 280 -27.00 -16.62 -18.25
C LYS A 280 -26.05 -15.62 -17.62
N TYR A 281 -25.61 -14.64 -18.43
CA TYR A 281 -24.94 -13.42 -17.98
C TYR A 281 -25.87 -12.65 -17.04
N ILE A 282 -26.03 -13.12 -15.81
CA ILE A 282 -26.54 -12.29 -14.72
C ILE A 282 -25.32 -11.49 -14.28
N GLU A 283 -25.38 -10.19 -14.54
CA GLU A 283 -24.43 -9.19 -14.09
C GLU A 283 -24.28 -9.32 -12.56
N ARG A 284 -23.30 -10.11 -12.14
CA ARG A 284 -22.93 -10.27 -10.74
C ARG A 284 -22.34 -8.94 -10.32
N SER A 285 -23.11 -8.15 -9.59
CA SER A 285 -22.55 -7.18 -8.66
C SER A 285 -22.41 -7.92 -7.32
N PRO A 286 -21.27 -8.61 -7.04
CA PRO A 286 -21.08 -9.16 -5.72
C PRO A 286 -21.15 -7.99 -4.73
N SER A 287 -21.97 -8.16 -3.70
CA SER A 287 -22.10 -7.12 -2.68
C SER A 287 -20.73 -6.91 -1.98
N PRO A 288 -20.43 -5.71 -1.45
CA PRO A 288 -19.25 -5.48 -0.60
C PRO A 288 -19.07 -6.56 0.48
N LYS A 289 -20.19 -7.05 1.03
CA LYS A 289 -20.22 -8.13 2.03
C LYS A 289 -19.64 -9.47 1.53
N ALA A 290 -19.77 -9.78 0.24
CA ALA A 290 -19.22 -11.00 -0.35
C ALA A 290 -17.69 -10.91 -0.50
N TYR A 291 -17.19 -9.76 -0.97
CA TYR A 291 -15.75 -9.47 -0.97
C TYR A 291 -15.18 -9.52 0.45
N GLN A 292 -15.83 -8.87 1.41
CA GLN A 292 -15.43 -8.92 2.82
C GLN A 292 -15.41 -10.33 3.37
N ALA A 293 -16.46 -11.13 3.16
CA ALA A 293 -16.50 -12.52 3.61
C ALA A 293 -15.35 -13.36 3.03
N MET A 294 -14.91 -13.05 1.80
CA MET A 294 -13.77 -13.68 1.15
C MET A 294 -12.46 -13.26 1.82
N VAL A 295 -12.21 -11.96 1.96
CA VAL A 295 -11.02 -11.41 2.62
C VAL A 295 -10.92 -11.94 4.06
N ASP A 296 -12.02 -11.97 4.80
CA ASP A 296 -12.10 -12.51 6.17
C ASP A 296 -11.77 -13.99 6.24
N LYS A 297 -12.10 -14.76 5.19
CA LYS A 297 -11.78 -16.19 5.14
C LYS A 297 -10.29 -16.42 4.90
N PHE A 298 -9.69 -15.67 3.98
CA PHE A 298 -8.24 -15.69 3.77
C PHE A 298 -7.50 -15.24 5.04
N ALA A 299 -7.97 -14.18 5.69
CA ALA A 299 -7.40 -13.67 6.93
C ALA A 299 -7.43 -14.71 8.06
N ARG A 300 -8.54 -15.44 8.23
CA ARG A 300 -8.66 -16.53 9.22
C ARG A 300 -7.63 -17.63 9.01
N GLU A 301 -7.29 -17.90 7.75
CA GLU A 301 -6.28 -18.88 7.37
C GLU A 301 -4.84 -18.36 7.45
N GLY A 302 -4.65 -17.11 7.89
CA GLY A 302 -3.35 -16.48 8.04
C GLY A 302 -2.80 -15.84 6.77
N LEU A 303 -3.59 -15.79 5.69
CA LEU A 303 -3.19 -15.23 4.41
C LEU A 303 -3.80 -13.84 4.21
N ASP A 304 -3.03 -12.95 3.59
CA ASP A 304 -3.55 -11.68 3.11
C ASP A 304 -4.03 -11.86 1.66
N TYR A 305 -5.33 -11.69 1.44
CA TYR A 305 -5.98 -11.92 0.14
C TYR A 305 -5.26 -11.17 -1.00
N GLU A 306 -4.99 -9.88 -0.81
CA GLU A 306 -4.32 -9.03 -1.82
C GLU A 306 -2.85 -9.44 -2.04
N THR A 307 -2.19 -9.97 -1.00
CA THR A 307 -0.83 -10.51 -1.13
C THR A 307 -0.83 -11.74 -2.05
N VAL A 308 -1.82 -12.63 -1.92
CA VAL A 308 -1.98 -13.79 -2.82
C VAL A 308 -2.13 -13.32 -4.26
N TRP A 309 -2.99 -12.33 -4.52
CA TRP A 309 -3.14 -11.73 -5.85
C TRP A 309 -1.86 -11.13 -6.40
N SER A 310 -1.11 -10.42 -5.56
CA SER A 310 0.13 -9.79 -5.98
C SER A 310 1.21 -10.80 -6.38
N HIS A 311 1.30 -11.97 -5.71
CA HIS A 311 2.27 -13.02 -6.03
C HIS A 311 2.05 -13.65 -7.40
N VAL A 312 0.77 -13.76 -7.80
CA VAL A 312 0.43 -14.25 -9.13
C VAL A 312 0.87 -13.26 -10.20
N SER A 313 0.90 -11.96 -9.90
CA SER A 313 1.39 -10.93 -10.81
C SER A 313 2.92 -10.87 -10.92
N THR A 314 3.67 -11.25 -9.87
CA THR A 314 5.13 -11.17 -9.82
C THR A 314 5.84 -12.40 -10.39
N THR A 315 5.29 -13.61 -10.19
CA THR A 315 5.91 -14.86 -10.69
C THR A 315 6.01 -14.89 -12.22
N ASN A 316 5.10 -14.19 -12.91
CA ASN A 316 5.09 -14.06 -14.37
C ASN A 316 6.10 -13.02 -14.91
N GLN A 317 6.85 -12.30 -14.06
CA GLN A 317 7.84 -11.29 -14.49
C GLN A 317 9.26 -11.85 -14.57
N SER A 318 9.54 -12.95 -13.88
CA SER A 318 10.88 -13.55 -13.74
C SER A 318 11.16 -14.71 -14.70
N SER A 319 10.23 -15.01 -15.60
CA SER A 319 10.27 -16.11 -16.57
C SER A 319 10.11 -15.59 -17.99
#